data_AF-A0A352XPS9-F1
#
_entry.id   AF-A0A352XPS9-F1
#
_cell.length_a   1.000
_cell.length_b   1.000
_cell.length_c   1.000
_cell.angle_alpha   90.00
_cell.angle_beta   90.00
_cell.angle_gamma   90.00
#
_symmetry.space_group_name_H-M   'P 1'
#
loop_
_entity.id
_entity.type
_entity.pdbx_description
1 polymer ?
#
loop_
_entity_poly.entity_id
_entity_poly.type
_entity_poly.pdbx_seq_one_letter_code
_entity_poly.pdbx_strand_id
1 'polypeptide(L)'
;MNLLQLFFLLALSLLGSSLTFAQEMFFRHSFGPSSNSTVEVTALFSKLPSSGYTPIRVTISNRTAAPVVFSLNFDCTADGNSGVQKL
;
A
#
# COMPACT_ATOMS: atom_id res chain seq x y z
N MET A 1 30.38 -22.43 18.37
CA MET A 1 29.76 -22.26 17.03
C MET A 1 30.88 -22.12 16.02
N ASN A 2 30.95 -22.99 15.01
CA ASN A 2 32.03 -22.93 14.02
C ASN A 2 31.70 -21.94 12.88
N LEU A 3 32.71 -21.56 12.10
CA LEU A 3 32.57 -20.53 11.05
C LEU A 3 31.49 -20.88 10.01
N LEU A 4 31.35 -22.17 9.68
CA LEU A 4 30.32 -22.66 8.75
C LEU A 4 28.89 -22.48 9.30
N GLN A 5 28.68 -22.77 10.60
CA GLN A 5 27.39 -22.55 11.27
C GLN A 5 27.01 -21.06 11.31
N LEU A 6 27.99 -20.18 11.52
CA LEU A 6 27.76 -18.74 11.50
C LEU A 6 27.33 -18.26 10.10
N PHE A 7 28.01 -18.71 9.03
CA PHE A 7 27.62 -18.36 7.66
C PHE A 7 26.24 -18.89 7.29
N PHE A 8 25.90 -20.10 7.73
CA PHE A 8 24.60 -20.70 7.47
C PHE A 8 23.46 -19.92 8.16
N LEU A 9 23.64 -19.55 9.42
CA LEU A 9 22.67 -18.74 10.17
C LEU A 9 22.52 -17.33 9.57
N LEU A 10 23.63 -16.71 9.14
CA LEU A 10 23.61 -15.42 8.48
C LEU A 10 22.82 -15.48 7.16
N ALA A 11 23.10 -16.46 6.31
CA ALA A 11 22.37 -16.67 5.06
C ALA A 11 20.86 -16.87 5.32
N LEU A 12 20.50 -17.72 6.29
CA LEU A 12 19.10 -17.98 6.64
C LEU A 12 18.38 -16.70 7.13
N SER A 13 19.06 -15.86 7.90
CA SER A 13 18.52 -14.57 8.36
C SER A 13 18.31 -13.55 7.23
N LEU A 14 19.23 -13.50 6.26
CA LEU A 14 19.15 -12.62 5.09
C LEU A 14 18.01 -13.05 4.16
N LEU A 15 17.86 -14.36 3.91
CA LEU A 15 16.77 -14.91 3.11
C LEU A 15 15.39 -14.61 3.73
N GLY A 16 15.25 -14.72 5.06
CA GLY A 16 14.00 -14.43 5.76
C GLY A 16 13.56 -12.96 5.69
N SER A 17 14.50 -12.03 5.62
CA SER A 17 14.19 -10.58 5.58
C SER A 17 13.66 -10.09 4.23
N SER A 18 13.89 -10.83 3.14
CA SER A 18 13.57 -10.41 1.77
C SER A 18 12.09 -10.44 1.39
N LEU A 19 11.21 -10.97 2.26
CA LEU A 19 9.77 -11.11 1.99
C LEU A 19 8.93 -9.93 2.49
N THR A 20 9.55 -8.91 3.07
CA THR A 20 8.83 -7.72 3.50
C THR A 20 8.66 -6.74 2.34
N PHE A 21 7.50 -6.79 1.68
CA PHE A 21 7.07 -5.70 0.81
C PHE A 21 6.82 -4.47 1.68
N ALA A 22 7.67 -3.45 1.55
CA ALA A 22 7.47 -2.19 2.26
C ALA A 22 6.16 -1.52 1.83
N GLN A 23 5.79 -1.66 0.56
CA GLN A 23 4.60 -1.03 -0.01
C GLN A 23 3.42 -1.99 -0.01
N GLU A 24 2.25 -1.49 0.38
CA GLU A 24 1.01 -2.24 0.40
C GLU A 24 -0.05 -1.51 -0.44
N MET A 25 -0.58 -2.20 -1.45
CA MET A 25 -1.69 -1.69 -2.25
C MET A 25 -2.98 -1.85 -1.45
N PHE A 26 -3.67 -0.74 -1.17
CA PHE A 26 -4.95 -0.79 -0.47
C PHE A 26 -6.08 -1.21 -1.40
N PHE A 27 -6.16 -0.56 -2.57
CA PHE A 27 -7.15 -0.93 -3.57
C PHE A 27 -6.74 -0.51 -4.97
N ARG A 28 -7.31 -1.22 -5.94
CA ARG A 28 -7.31 -0.86 -7.35
C ARG A 28 -8.72 -1.02 -7.89
N HIS A 29 -9.25 0.04 -8.46
CA HIS A 29 -10.57 0.04 -9.08
C HIS A 29 -10.45 0.31 -10.58
N SER A 30 -11.11 -0.50 -11.40
CA SER A 30 -11.19 -0.32 -12.84
C SER A 30 -12.53 0.30 -13.24
N PHE A 31 -12.48 1.39 -14.00
CA PHE A 31 -13.68 2.00 -14.58
C PHE A 31 -13.92 1.42 -15.97
N GLY A 32 -15.03 0.70 -16.14
CA GLY A 32 -15.40 0.09 -17.41
C GLY A 32 -14.42 -1.03 -17.81
N PRO A 33 -14.82 -2.31 -17.79
CA PRO A 33 -13.90 -3.43 -17.98
C PRO A 33 -13.13 -3.41 -19.32
N SER A 34 -13.63 -2.68 -20.34
CA SER A 34 -12.96 -2.52 -21.64
C SER A 34 -12.00 -1.34 -21.74
N SER A 35 -12.09 -0.34 -20.86
CA SER A 35 -11.33 0.90 -21.04
C SER A 35 -9.91 0.84 -20.49
N ASN A 36 -9.62 -0.13 -19.59
CA ASN A 36 -8.39 -0.17 -18.80
C ASN A 36 -8.11 1.13 -18.00
N SER A 37 -9.13 1.97 -17.79
CA SER A 37 -9.03 3.13 -16.91
C SER A 37 -9.05 2.67 -15.47
N THR A 38 -8.12 3.16 -14.66
CA THR A 38 -7.95 2.67 -13.29
C THR A 38 -7.63 3.79 -12.32
N VAL A 39 -8.06 3.59 -11.07
CA VAL A 39 -7.54 4.30 -9.91
C VAL A 39 -6.92 3.29 -8.97
N GLU A 40 -5.69 3.56 -8.55
CA GLU A 40 -4.94 2.74 -7.62
C GLU A 40 -4.49 3.61 -6.45
N VAL A 41 -4.69 3.11 -5.23
CA VAL A 41 -4.18 3.74 -4.01
C VAL A 41 -3.29 2.75 -3.28
N THR A 42 -2.06 3.18 -3.05
CA THR A 42 -1.00 2.35 -2.48
C THR A 42 -0.37 3.09 -1.31
N ALA A 43 -0.35 2.47 -0.13
CA ALA A 43 0.49 2.95 0.96
C ALA A 43 1.93 2.52 0.73
N LEU A 44 2.86 3.43 1.01
CA LEU A 44 4.29 3.10 0.91
C LEU A 44 4.79 2.26 2.09
N PHE A 45 3.93 2.04 3.09
CA PHE A 45 4.18 1.26 4.30
C PHE A 45 2.99 0.35 4.58
N SER A 46 3.26 -0.92 4.90
CA SER A 46 2.25 -1.92 5.28
C SER A 46 1.64 -1.72 6.66
N LYS A 47 2.14 -0.76 7.44
CA LYS A 47 1.59 -0.41 8.75
C LYS A 47 1.64 1.10 8.96
N LEU A 48 0.53 1.66 9.44
CA LEU A 48 0.50 3.05 9.89
C LEU A 48 1.39 3.23 11.13
N PRO A 49 2.24 4.27 11.19
CA PRO A 49 3.01 4.59 12.38
C PRO A 49 2.05 5.07 13.47
N SER A 50 2.45 4.88 14.73
CA SER A 50 1.69 5.37 15.90
C SER A 50 1.69 6.90 16.02
N SER A 51 2.53 7.59 15.24
CA SER A 51 2.60 9.06 15.17
C SER A 51 3.15 9.49 13.81
N GLY A 52 2.87 10.73 13.40
CA GLY A 52 3.32 11.29 12.13
C GLY A 52 2.39 10.97 10.96
N TYR A 53 2.95 10.94 9.74
CA TYR A 53 2.19 10.78 8.50
C TYR A 53 2.63 9.52 7.75
N THR A 54 1.66 8.76 7.22
CA THR A 54 1.92 7.73 6.21
C THR A 54 1.71 8.30 4.83
N PRO A 55 2.74 8.29 3.96
CA PRO A 55 2.56 8.65 2.57
C PRO A 55 1.74 7.59 1.82
N ILE A 56 0.73 8.07 1.10
CA ILE A 56 -0.03 7.31 0.12
C ILE A 56 0.31 7.81 -1.30
N ARG A 57 0.29 6.90 -2.27
CA ARG A 57 0.36 7.20 -3.69
C ARG A 57 -0.98 6.92 -4.32
N VAL A 58 -1.52 7.90 -5.04
CA VAL A 58 -2.72 7.75 -5.86
C VAL A 58 -2.31 7.83 -7.32
N THR A 59 -2.60 6.78 -8.09
CA THR A 59 -2.36 6.72 -9.53
C THR A 59 -3.69 6.65 -10.26
N ILE A 60 -3.98 7.65 -11.10
CA ILE A 60 -5.19 7.72 -11.91
C ILE A 60 -4.80 7.62 -13.38
N SER A 61 -5.39 6.68 -14.10
CA SER A 61 -5.20 6.48 -15.54
C SER A 61 -6.56 6.52 -16.21
N ASN A 62 -6.80 7.55 -17.04
CA ASN A 62 -7.96 7.58 -17.94
C ASN A 62 -7.52 7.14 -19.34
N ARG A 63 -8.15 6.09 -19.86
CA ARG A 63 -7.91 5.52 -21.19
C ARG A 63 -9.16 5.50 -22.06
N THR A 64 -10.21 6.21 -21.66
CA THR A 64 -11.37 6.43 -22.52
C THR A 64 -11.17 7.64 -23.44
N ALA A 65 -11.91 7.69 -24.54
CA ALA A 65 -11.95 8.87 -25.42
C ALA A 65 -12.68 10.07 -24.77
N ALA A 66 -13.54 9.81 -23.78
CA ALA A 66 -14.28 10.83 -23.04
C ALA A 66 -13.60 11.17 -21.70
N PRO A 67 -13.91 12.34 -21.11
CA PRO A 67 -13.53 12.64 -19.73
C PRO A 67 -14.20 11.67 -18.74
N VAL A 68 -13.44 11.19 -17.77
CA VAL A 68 -13.93 10.38 -16.65
C VAL A 68 -13.67 11.13 -15.36
N VAL A 69 -14.69 11.16 -14.50
CA VAL A 69 -14.60 11.77 -13.17
C VAL A 69 -14.42 10.66 -12.14
N PHE A 70 -13.34 10.73 -11.37
CA PHE A 70 -13.10 9.86 -10.23
C PHE A 70 -13.34 10.64 -8.94
N SER A 71 -14.24 10.16 -8.08
CA SER A 71 -14.43 10.68 -6.73
C SER A 71 -13.76 9.74 -5.74
N LEU A 72 -12.83 10.27 -4.95
CA LEU A 72 -12.11 9.53 -3.92
C LEU A 72 -12.57 10.00 -2.56
N ASN A 73 -13.11 9.09 -1.76
CA ASN A 73 -13.49 9.36 -0.38
C ASN A 73 -12.59 8.53 0.53
N PHE A 74 -11.99 9.18 1.53
CA PHE A 74 -11.17 8.52 2.53
C PHE A 74 -11.87 8.64 3.87
N ASP A 75 -12.14 7.50 4.50
CA ASP A 75 -12.68 7.42 5.85
C ASP A 75 -11.60 6.91 6.79
N CYS A 76 -11.47 7.54 7.97
CA CYS A 76 -10.58 7.09 9.03
C CYS A 76 -11.41 6.64 10.23
N THR A 77 -11.16 5.42 10.69
CA THR A 77 -11.67 4.87 11.94
C THR A 77 -10.49 4.41 12.78
N ALA A 78 -10.40 4.89 14.02
CA ALA A 78 -9.41 4.42 14.97
C ALA A 78 -10.12 3.62 16.07
N ASP A 79 -9.63 2.42 16.35
CA ASP A 79 -10.15 1.59 17.43
C ASP A 79 -10.02 2.35 18.76
N GLY A 80 -11.16 2.67 19.38
CA GLY A 80 -11.22 3.45 20.62
C GLY A 80 -11.23 4.97 20.48
N ASN A 81 -11.23 5.52 19.26
CA ASN A 81 -11.38 6.96 19.02
C ASN A 81 -12.50 7.20 17.99
N SER A 82 -13.71 7.52 18.47
CA SER A 82 -14.96 7.52 17.69
C SER A 82 -15.18 8.75 16.80
N GLY A 83 -14.11 9.44 16.41
CA GLY A 83 -14.21 10.54 15.45
C GLY A 83 -13.98 10.04 14.03
N VAL A 84 -15.04 9.85 13.24
CA VAL A 84 -14.89 9.73 11.79
C VAL A 84 -14.38 11.08 11.28
N GLN A 85 -13.12 11.13 10.85
CA GLN A 85 -12.56 12.31 10.21
C GLN A 85 -12.64 12.11 8.71
N LYS A 86 -13.40 12.98 8.04
CA LYS A 86 -13.35 13.12 6.58
C LYS A 86 -12.11 13.93 6.24
N LEU A 87 -11.26 13.37 5.38
CA LEU A 87 -10.15 14.08 4.77
C LEU A 87 -10.63 14.94 3.60
#